data_AF-A0A2D8UBJ0-F1
#
_entry.id   AF-A0A2D8UBJ0-F1
#
_cell.length_a   1.000
_cell.length_b   1.000
_cell.length_c   1.000
_cell.angle_alpha   90.00
_cell.angle_beta   90.00
_cell.angle_gamma   90.00
#
_symmetry.space_group_name_H-M   'P 1'
#
loop_
_entity.id
_entity.type
_entity.pdbx_description
1 polymer ?
#
loop_
_entity_poly.entity_id
_entity_poly.type
_entity_poly.pdbx_seq_one_letter_code
_entity_poly.pdbx_strand_id
1 'polypeptide(L)'
;MRSLIAVHPNFDAVWPFAADHFHELWRKQGTVDFLRVDHGENRMLSELIEDYATVRRVAVLGVTVTPACIEAFIDLEEATFQGSYGSNIDSEFDSALAERGIKVYNHPSEGFWGASVSEFGLALTLCGLRRIPQLHHEILTGLKPWDYDPPEGKGKPGVRGHQFGDDSTFTSGTLEGKRVRIVGAGNIASRYASFATALGADVAAWDPFASEPCFHR
;
A
#
# COMPACT_ATOMS: atom_id res chain seq x y z
N MET A 1 7.57 11.88 28.05
CA MET A 1 6.40 12.51 27.41
C MET A 1 5.21 11.55 27.54
N ARG A 2 4.03 12.00 28.00
CA ARG A 2 2.81 11.17 28.00
C ARG A 2 2.17 11.24 26.61
N SER A 3 1.95 10.09 26.00
CA SER A 3 1.37 9.97 24.66
C SER A 3 0.07 9.18 24.70
N LEU A 4 -0.82 9.44 23.76
CA LEU A 4 -2.04 8.69 23.54
C LEU A 4 -2.07 8.15 22.11
N ILE A 5 -2.36 6.86 21.96
CA ILE A 5 -2.69 6.26 20.66
C ILE A 5 -4.12 5.72 20.77
N ALA A 6 -5.02 6.22 19.94
CA ALA A 6 -6.39 5.74 19.84
C ALA A 6 -6.63 5.17 18.44
N VAL A 7 -7.00 3.89 18.34
CA VAL A 7 -7.19 3.19 17.07
C VAL A 7 -8.54 2.50 16.98
N HIS A 8 -9.22 2.71 15.85
CA HIS A 8 -10.47 2.03 15.48
C HIS A 8 -10.17 0.80 14.61
N PRO A 9 -10.88 -0.33 14.77
CA PRO A 9 -10.62 -1.55 13.99
C PRO A 9 -10.75 -1.37 12.47
N ASN A 10 -11.58 -0.43 12.00
CA ASN A 10 -11.64 -0.07 10.57
C ASN A 10 -10.32 0.51 10.02
N PHE A 11 -9.52 1.17 10.86
CA PHE A 11 -8.19 1.61 10.47
C PHE A 11 -7.25 0.41 10.37
N ASP A 12 -7.27 -0.49 11.36
CA ASP A 12 -6.47 -1.73 11.35
C ASP A 12 -6.84 -2.66 10.18
N ALA A 13 -8.08 -2.62 9.69
CA ALA A 13 -8.47 -3.35 8.49
C ALA A 13 -7.68 -2.95 7.24
N VAL A 14 -7.06 -1.77 7.24
CA VAL A 14 -6.22 -1.25 6.14
C VAL A 14 -4.75 -1.18 6.57
N TRP A 15 -4.47 -0.78 7.81
CA TRP A 15 -3.12 -0.54 8.35
C TRP A 15 -2.86 -1.29 9.67
N PRO A 16 -2.90 -2.63 9.67
CA PRO A 16 -2.95 -3.47 10.88
C PRO A 16 -1.70 -3.40 11.77
N PHE A 17 -0.61 -2.83 11.28
CA PHE A 17 0.66 -2.77 12.00
C PHE A 17 1.01 -1.36 12.51
N ALA A 18 0.29 -0.34 12.03
CA ALA A 18 0.70 1.05 12.28
C ALA A 18 0.54 1.43 13.75
N ALA A 19 -0.61 1.13 14.37
CA ALA A 19 -0.89 1.48 15.75
C ALA A 19 0.06 0.78 16.74
N ASP A 20 0.29 -0.52 16.55
CA ASP A 20 1.21 -1.31 17.38
C ASP A 20 2.66 -0.84 17.21
N HIS A 21 3.08 -0.48 15.99
CA HIS A 21 4.41 0.04 15.76
C HIS A 21 4.60 1.42 16.41
N PHE A 22 3.62 2.33 16.32
CA PHE A 22 3.63 3.58 17.09
C PHE A 22 3.78 3.32 18.58
N HIS A 23 3.00 2.39 19.13
CA HIS A 23 3.04 2.04 20.54
C HIS A 23 4.42 1.52 20.96
N GLU A 24 5.04 0.65 20.17
CA GLU A 24 6.40 0.16 20.43
C GLU A 24 7.44 1.29 20.43
N LEU A 25 7.37 2.19 19.45
CA LEU A 25 8.30 3.32 19.35
C LEU A 25 8.12 4.31 20.49
N TRP A 26 6.89 4.65 20.85
CA TRP A 26 6.59 5.67 21.83
C TRP A 26 6.80 5.20 23.27
N ARG A 27 6.63 3.90 23.56
CA ARG A 27 6.99 3.32 24.87
C ARG A 27 8.46 3.50 25.22
N LYS A 28 9.34 3.58 24.22
CA LYS A 28 10.77 3.87 24.41
C LYS A 28 11.04 5.33 24.83
N GLN A 29 10.03 6.20 24.76
CA GLN A 29 10.13 7.65 24.99
C GLN A 29 9.28 8.15 26.19
N GLY A 30 8.48 7.27 26.80
CA GLY A 30 7.67 7.59 27.97
C GLY A 30 6.39 6.75 28.07
N THR A 31 5.49 7.19 28.93
CA THR A 31 4.17 6.58 29.14
C THR A 31 3.31 6.73 27.89
N VAL A 32 2.67 5.64 27.47
CA VAL A 32 1.74 5.61 26.33
C VAL A 32 0.44 4.99 26.78
N ASP A 33 -0.64 5.76 26.69
CA ASP A 33 -2.00 5.27 26.81
C ASP A 33 -2.38 4.70 25.44
N PHE A 34 -2.70 3.40 25.38
CA PHE A 34 -3.03 2.72 24.13
C PHE A 34 -4.47 2.24 24.15
N LEU A 35 -5.34 2.99 23.47
CA LEU A 35 -6.77 2.72 23.34
C LEU A 35 -7.04 2.06 21.98
N ARG A 36 -7.41 0.78 21.99
CA ARG A 36 -8.01 0.11 20.82
C ARG A 36 -9.48 -0.07 21.12
N VAL A 37 -10.34 0.59 20.35
CA VAL A 37 -11.79 0.55 20.58
C VAL A 37 -12.42 -0.70 19.96
N ASP A 38 -13.61 -1.05 20.43
CA ASP A 38 -14.40 -2.16 19.88
C ASP A 38 -15.01 -1.83 18.51
N HIS A 39 -15.44 -2.86 17.79
CA HIS A 39 -16.18 -2.69 16.55
C HIS A 39 -17.51 -1.94 16.80
N GLY A 40 -17.81 -0.97 15.95
CA GLY A 40 -19.05 -0.19 16.06
C GLY A 40 -18.99 0.90 17.14
N GLU A 41 -17.83 1.14 17.75
CA GLU A 41 -17.62 2.31 18.59
C GLU A 41 -17.69 3.58 17.73
N ASN A 42 -18.63 4.46 18.06
CA ASN A 42 -18.89 5.70 17.32
C ASN A 42 -18.77 6.96 18.19
N ARG A 43 -18.53 6.80 19.50
CA ARG A 43 -18.34 7.92 20.41
C ARG A 43 -17.09 8.71 20.05
N MET A 44 -17.10 9.98 20.43
CA MET A 44 -15.97 10.88 20.23
C MET A 44 -14.81 10.49 21.16
N LEU A 45 -13.58 10.77 20.74
CA LEU A 45 -12.37 10.49 21.53
C LEU A 45 -12.45 11.03 22.97
N SER A 46 -13.03 12.22 23.16
CA SER A 46 -13.20 12.85 24.48
C SER A 46 -14.12 12.09 25.42
N GLU A 47 -15.00 11.22 24.90
CA GLU A 47 -15.91 10.38 25.69
C GLU A 47 -15.29 9.04 26.09
N LEU A 48 -14.14 8.69 25.50
CA LEU A 48 -13.51 7.37 25.63
C LEU A 48 -12.33 7.35 26.60
N ILE A 49 -11.85 8.53 27.01
CA ILE A 49 -10.61 8.68 27.75
C ILE A 49 -10.83 9.60 28.93
N GLU A 50 -10.31 9.18 30.08
CA GLU A 50 -10.25 9.97 31.30
C GLU A 50 -8.85 10.61 31.41
N ASP A 51 -8.79 11.88 31.85
CA ASP A 51 -7.56 12.66 32.03
C ASP A 51 -6.69 12.87 30.76
N TYR A 52 -7.09 13.87 29.97
CA TYR A 52 -6.44 14.34 28.73
C TYR A 52 -5.41 15.46 28.96
N ALA A 53 -5.43 16.10 30.13
CA ALA A 53 -4.77 17.38 30.33
C ALA A 53 -3.25 17.29 30.14
N THR A 54 -2.64 16.18 30.57
CA THR A 54 -1.19 15.97 30.56
C THR A 54 -0.67 15.26 29.31
N VAL A 55 -1.56 14.89 28.36
CA VAL A 55 -1.18 14.25 27.11
C VAL A 55 -0.57 15.29 26.18
N ARG A 56 0.70 15.09 25.82
CA ARG A 56 1.47 16.02 24.97
C ARG A 56 1.51 15.59 23.51
N ARG A 57 1.15 14.33 23.24
CA ARG A 57 1.16 13.74 21.90
C ARG A 57 0.01 12.80 21.67
N VAL A 58 -0.65 12.92 20.53
CA VAL A 58 -1.74 12.01 20.15
C VAL A 58 -1.59 11.42 18.74
N ALA A 59 -1.90 10.14 18.59
CA ALA A 59 -2.21 9.52 17.30
C ALA A 59 -3.65 9.02 17.33
N VAL A 60 -4.50 9.61 16.49
CA VAL A 60 -5.90 9.21 16.31
C VAL A 60 -6.03 8.52 14.97
N LEU A 61 -6.27 7.22 15.00
CA LEU A 61 -6.22 6.32 13.84
C LEU A 61 -7.62 5.73 13.60
N GLY A 62 -8.42 6.38 12.76
CA GLY A 62 -9.79 5.97 12.45
C GLY A 62 -10.85 6.23 13.51
N VAL A 63 -10.48 6.71 14.70
CA VAL A 63 -11.43 7.08 15.77
C VAL A 63 -12.06 8.44 15.47
N THR A 64 -13.36 8.59 15.81
CA THR A 64 -14.09 9.85 15.67
C THR A 64 -13.51 10.94 16.57
N VAL A 65 -13.19 12.09 15.98
CA VAL A 65 -12.61 13.24 16.68
C VAL A 65 -13.21 14.54 16.14
N THR A 66 -13.39 15.52 17.02
CA THR A 66 -13.89 16.86 16.70
C THR A 66 -12.97 17.93 17.29
N PRO A 67 -13.07 19.20 16.85
CA PRO A 67 -12.34 20.30 17.47
C PRO A 67 -12.54 20.39 18.99
N ALA A 68 -13.76 20.14 19.47
CA ALA A 68 -14.09 20.12 20.90
C ALA A 68 -13.33 19.03 21.67
N CYS A 69 -12.99 17.91 21.03
CA CYS A 69 -12.13 16.90 21.66
C CYS A 69 -10.76 17.48 21.99
N ILE A 70 -10.23 18.36 21.14
CA ILE A 70 -8.88 18.91 21.29
C ILE A 70 -8.82 19.97 22.38
N GLU A 71 -9.89 20.73 22.61
CA GLU A 71 -9.98 21.67 23.75
C GLU A 71 -9.65 20.99 25.09
N ALA A 72 -9.97 19.71 25.25
CA ALA A 72 -9.68 18.92 26.42
C ALA A 72 -8.18 18.61 26.60
N PHE A 73 -7.40 18.55 25.51
CA PHE A 73 -5.96 18.29 25.55
C PHE A 73 -5.16 19.58 25.73
N ILE A 74 -5.07 20.09 26.97
CA ILE A 74 -4.47 21.41 27.24
C ILE A 74 -2.97 21.49 26.93
N ASP A 75 -2.20 20.42 27.20
CA ASP A 75 -0.75 20.37 26.99
C ASP A 75 -0.35 19.75 25.64
N LEU A 76 -1.27 19.61 24.68
CA LEU A 76 -0.99 18.96 23.39
C LEU A 76 0.05 19.75 22.58
N GLU A 77 1.11 19.07 22.15
CA GLU A 77 2.20 19.68 21.36
C GLU A 77 2.23 19.11 19.94
N GLU A 78 1.94 17.82 19.78
CA GLU A 78 1.94 17.17 18.48
C GLU A 78 0.83 16.14 18.29
N ALA A 79 0.31 16.06 17.06
CA ALA A 79 -0.82 15.21 16.75
C ALA A 79 -0.74 14.60 15.34
N THR A 80 -1.38 13.45 15.16
CA THR A 80 -1.74 12.92 13.84
C THR A 80 -3.16 12.38 13.85
N PHE A 81 -3.92 12.69 12.81
CA PHE A 81 -5.32 12.28 12.66
C PHE A 81 -5.48 11.57 11.31
N GLN A 82 -5.39 10.25 11.31
CA GLN A 82 -5.33 9.46 10.07
C GLN A 82 -6.54 8.54 9.94
N GLY A 83 -7.17 8.60 8.78
CA GLY A 83 -8.06 7.59 8.26
C GLY A 83 -7.33 6.56 7.41
N SER A 84 -8.10 5.67 6.78
CA SER A 84 -7.53 4.62 5.94
C SER A 84 -6.84 5.16 4.68
N TYR A 85 -7.30 6.28 4.12
CA TYR A 85 -6.82 6.80 2.83
C TYR A 85 -6.52 8.30 2.84
N GLY A 86 -6.32 8.88 4.02
CA GLY A 86 -6.07 10.31 4.17
C GLY A 86 -6.32 10.80 5.59
N SER A 87 -6.27 12.12 5.76
CA SER A 87 -6.60 12.76 7.03
C SER A 87 -8.08 12.56 7.40
N ASN A 88 -8.37 12.40 8.69
CA ASN A 88 -9.73 12.35 9.24
C ASN A 88 -10.30 13.72 9.62
N ILE A 89 -9.55 14.79 9.38
CA ILE A 89 -9.92 16.15 9.78
C ILE A 89 -10.09 17.05 8.57
N ASP A 90 -11.01 18.01 8.67
CA ASP A 90 -11.24 19.03 7.66
C ASP A 90 -10.34 20.26 7.87
N SER A 91 -10.48 21.26 6.99
CA SER A 91 -9.68 22.48 7.02
C SER A 91 -9.94 23.38 8.24
N GLU A 92 -11.17 23.38 8.77
CA GLU A 92 -11.48 24.16 9.97
C GLU A 92 -10.78 23.56 11.18
N PHE A 93 -10.80 22.24 11.29
CA PHE A 93 -10.13 21.55 12.37
C PHE A 93 -8.59 21.67 12.26
N ASP A 94 -8.03 21.56 11.06
CA ASP A 94 -6.59 21.79 10.84
C ASP A 94 -6.18 23.22 11.25
N SER A 95 -7.01 24.22 10.94
CA SER A 95 -6.79 25.61 11.34
C SER A 95 -6.82 25.79 12.87
N ALA A 96 -7.77 25.16 13.56
CA ALA A 96 -7.86 25.21 15.03
C ALA A 96 -6.63 24.59 15.72
N LEU A 97 -6.04 23.54 15.14
CA LEU A 97 -4.79 22.95 15.62
C LEU A 97 -3.61 23.91 15.41
N ALA A 98 -3.54 24.55 14.24
CA ALA A 98 -2.49 25.50 13.90
C ALA A 98 -2.52 26.75 14.79
N GLU A 99 -3.71 27.31 15.07
CA GLU A 99 -3.87 28.46 15.99
C GLU A 99 -3.36 28.18 17.41
N ARG A 100 -3.44 26.92 17.82
CA ARG A 100 -2.90 26.45 19.12
C ARG A 100 -1.41 26.11 19.07
N GLY A 101 -0.76 26.24 17.93
CA GLY A 101 0.65 25.88 17.75
C GLY A 101 0.91 24.37 17.81
N ILE A 102 -0.13 23.54 17.63
CA ILE A 102 0.01 22.08 17.64
C ILE A 102 0.63 21.63 16.32
N LYS A 103 1.70 20.85 16.40
CA LYS A 103 2.34 20.29 15.20
C LYS A 103 1.57 19.08 14.70
N VAL A 104 0.94 19.23 13.54
CA VAL A 104 0.19 18.14 12.89
C VAL A 104 1.10 17.40 11.91
N TYR A 105 1.17 16.08 12.06
CA TYR A 105 1.87 15.20 11.12
C TYR A 105 0.87 14.49 10.22
N ASN A 106 1.05 14.65 8.91
CA ASN A 106 0.32 13.92 7.89
C ASN A 106 1.21 12.86 7.26
N HIS A 107 0.60 11.71 6.94
CA HIS A 107 1.31 10.69 6.19
C HIS A 107 1.63 11.21 4.77
N PRO A 108 2.86 11.05 4.26
CA PRO A 108 3.25 11.60 2.95
C PRO A 108 2.74 10.78 1.77
N SER A 109 1.90 9.76 2.00
CA SER A 109 1.48 8.72 1.01
C SER A 109 2.60 7.87 0.38
N GLU A 110 3.87 8.25 0.54
CA GLU A 110 5.05 7.54 0.03
C GLU A 110 5.58 6.47 1.00
N GLY A 111 6.19 5.42 0.45
CA GLY A 111 6.94 4.42 1.24
C GLY A 111 6.12 3.28 1.87
N PHE A 112 4.81 3.22 1.65
CA PHE A 112 3.96 2.12 2.11
C PHE A 112 4.01 0.91 1.16
N TRP A 113 3.04 -0.01 1.30
CA TRP A 113 2.89 -1.23 0.50
C TRP A 113 2.72 -0.99 -1.01
N GLY A 114 2.72 0.26 -1.47
CA GLY A 114 2.61 0.61 -2.87
C GLY A 114 3.66 -0.10 -3.74
N ALA A 115 4.90 -0.19 -3.26
CA ALA A 115 5.96 -0.94 -3.94
C ALA A 115 5.63 -2.43 -4.03
N SER A 116 5.29 -3.07 -2.91
CA SER A 116 4.94 -4.49 -2.86
C SER A 116 3.75 -4.84 -3.75
N VAL A 117 2.68 -4.02 -3.76
CA VAL A 117 1.52 -4.23 -4.64
C VAL A 117 1.91 -4.08 -6.11
N SER A 118 2.81 -3.13 -6.43
CA SER A 118 3.33 -2.95 -7.79
C SER A 118 4.14 -4.15 -8.26
N GLU A 119 4.98 -4.70 -7.38
CA GLU A 119 5.74 -5.93 -7.63
C GLU A 119 4.82 -7.14 -7.83
N PHE A 120 3.76 -7.28 -7.03
CA PHE A 120 2.75 -8.31 -7.26
C PHE A 120 2.07 -8.14 -8.63
N GLY A 121 1.71 -6.92 -9.01
CA GLY A 121 1.14 -6.62 -10.33
C GLY A 121 2.08 -7.03 -11.48
N LEU A 122 3.37 -6.75 -11.33
CA LEU A 122 4.39 -7.17 -12.30
C LEU A 122 4.51 -8.70 -12.37
N ALA A 123 4.62 -9.36 -11.22
CA ALA A 123 4.73 -10.81 -11.14
C ALA A 123 3.50 -11.50 -11.77
N LEU A 124 2.29 -11.03 -11.47
CA LEU A 124 1.05 -11.55 -12.05
C LEU A 124 1.01 -11.35 -13.57
N THR A 125 1.50 -10.22 -14.06
CA THR A 125 1.62 -9.96 -15.51
C THR A 125 2.53 -10.98 -16.17
N LEU A 126 3.73 -11.21 -15.62
CA LEU A 126 4.67 -12.20 -16.15
C LEU A 126 4.12 -13.63 -16.03
N CYS A 127 3.45 -13.97 -14.92
CA CYS A 127 2.78 -15.24 -14.73
C CYS A 127 1.71 -15.50 -15.79
N GLY A 128 0.86 -14.51 -16.08
CA GLY A 128 -0.16 -14.60 -17.12
C GLY A 128 0.44 -14.71 -18.52
N LEU A 129 1.49 -13.92 -18.79
CA LEU A 129 2.16 -13.93 -20.09
C LEU A 129 2.94 -15.22 -20.36
N ARG A 130 3.45 -15.90 -19.34
CA ARG A 130 4.37 -17.05 -19.51
C ARG A 130 3.80 -18.37 -18.99
N ARG A 131 2.54 -18.37 -18.55
CA ARG A 131 1.86 -19.52 -17.92
C ARG A 131 2.66 -20.14 -16.77
N ILE A 132 3.38 -19.32 -16.00
CA ILE A 132 4.27 -19.79 -14.93
C ILE A 132 3.51 -20.63 -13.89
N PRO A 133 2.33 -20.22 -13.38
CA PRO A 133 1.61 -21.02 -12.40
C PRO A 133 1.16 -22.38 -12.95
N GLN A 134 0.77 -22.44 -14.23
CA GLN A 134 0.37 -23.69 -14.88
C GLN A 134 1.56 -24.63 -15.04
N LEU A 135 2.68 -24.11 -15.56
CA LEU A 135 3.92 -24.87 -15.66
C LEU A 135 4.38 -25.36 -14.29
N HIS A 136 4.34 -24.50 -13.27
CA HIS A 136 4.67 -24.87 -11.89
C HIS A 136 3.80 -26.01 -11.37
N HIS A 137 2.49 -25.96 -11.63
CA HIS A 137 1.58 -27.01 -11.19
C HIS A 137 1.88 -28.36 -11.86
N GLU A 138 2.13 -28.38 -13.17
CA GLU A 138 2.44 -29.62 -13.90
C GLU A 138 3.72 -30.28 -13.36
N ILE A 139 4.75 -29.48 -13.06
CA ILE A 139 6.04 -29.99 -12.59
C ILE A 139 6.00 -30.54 -11.14
N LEU A 140 4.95 -30.26 -10.37
CA LEU A 140 4.75 -30.89 -9.05
C LEU A 140 4.59 -32.41 -9.15
N THR A 141 4.11 -32.91 -10.30
CA THR A 141 3.84 -34.34 -10.52
C THR A 141 4.82 -35.02 -11.47
N GLY A 142 5.66 -34.26 -12.17
CA GLY A 142 6.71 -34.80 -13.02
C GLY A 142 7.44 -33.72 -13.81
N LEU A 143 8.75 -33.88 -14.03
CA LEU A 143 9.62 -32.85 -14.61
C LEU A 143 9.56 -32.75 -16.15
N LYS A 144 8.77 -33.60 -16.82
CA LYS A 144 8.67 -33.62 -18.28
C LYS A 144 8.33 -32.25 -18.92
N PRO A 145 7.43 -31.42 -18.36
CA PRO A 145 7.17 -30.08 -18.89
C PRO A 145 8.36 -29.11 -18.79
N TRP A 146 9.28 -29.38 -17.85
CA TRP A 146 10.55 -28.66 -17.67
C TRP A 146 11.72 -29.33 -18.39
N ASP A 147 11.45 -30.30 -19.27
CA ASP A 147 12.47 -30.88 -20.13
C ASP A 147 12.66 -30.01 -21.38
N TYR A 148 13.88 -29.51 -21.54
CA TYR A 148 14.28 -28.63 -22.64
C TYR A 148 15.18 -29.37 -23.64
N ASP A 149 15.40 -30.66 -23.45
CA ASP A 149 16.16 -31.46 -24.39
C ASP A 149 15.39 -31.60 -25.71
N PRO A 150 16.07 -31.45 -26.86
CA PRO A 150 15.43 -31.65 -28.14
C PRO A 150 15.04 -33.13 -28.28
N PRO A 151 13.93 -33.44 -28.99
CA PRO A 151 13.50 -34.81 -29.24
C PRO A 151 14.64 -35.67 -29.82
N GLU A 152 14.88 -36.85 -29.22
CA GLU A 152 15.95 -37.78 -29.59
C GLU A 152 17.38 -37.19 -29.46
N GLY A 153 17.56 -36.08 -28.73
CA GLY A 153 18.85 -35.39 -28.62
C GLY A 153 19.29 -34.70 -29.92
N LYS A 154 18.37 -34.47 -30.87
CA LYS A 154 18.67 -33.89 -32.18
C LYS A 154 17.88 -32.61 -32.41
N GLY A 155 18.58 -31.53 -32.74
CA GLY A 155 17.92 -30.30 -33.18
C GLY A 155 17.11 -30.55 -34.46
N LYS A 156 15.81 -30.22 -34.43
CA LYS A 156 14.91 -30.29 -35.59
C LYS A 156 14.26 -28.91 -35.80
N PRO A 157 13.96 -28.49 -37.04
CA PRO A 157 13.21 -27.26 -37.27
C PRO A 157 11.81 -27.33 -36.62
N GLY A 158 11.38 -26.24 -35.97
CA GLY A 158 10.03 -26.11 -35.42
C GLY A 158 9.75 -26.87 -34.11
N VAL A 159 10.74 -27.55 -33.53
CA VAL A 159 10.61 -28.18 -32.21
C VAL A 159 11.33 -27.36 -31.13
N ARG A 160 10.95 -27.58 -29.86
CA ARG A 160 11.64 -26.98 -28.71
C ARG A 160 13.11 -27.39 -28.69
N GLY A 161 13.97 -26.44 -28.36
CA GLY A 161 15.41 -26.67 -28.13
C GLY A 161 15.84 -26.10 -26.78
N HIS A 162 17.09 -26.35 -26.39
CA HIS A 162 17.60 -26.06 -25.04
C HIS A 162 17.41 -24.60 -24.57
N GLN A 163 17.39 -23.64 -25.48
CA GLN A 163 17.23 -22.21 -25.15
C GLN A 163 15.79 -21.70 -25.30
N PHE A 164 14.85 -22.53 -25.76
CA PHE A 164 13.46 -22.13 -25.99
C PHE A 164 12.59 -22.36 -24.75
N GLY A 165 12.54 -21.36 -23.87
CA GLY A 165 11.73 -21.36 -22.64
C GLY A 165 10.34 -20.77 -22.77
N ASP A 166 9.77 -20.82 -23.97
CA ASP A 166 8.40 -20.40 -24.24
C ASP A 166 7.53 -21.58 -24.71
N ASP A 167 6.26 -21.28 -24.94
CA ASP A 167 5.26 -22.19 -25.49
C ASP A 167 4.83 -21.66 -26.86
N SER A 168 5.25 -22.34 -27.93
CA SER A 168 4.92 -21.96 -29.31
C SER A 168 3.43 -22.11 -29.64
N THR A 169 2.66 -22.79 -28.79
CA THR A 169 1.21 -22.94 -28.91
C THR A 169 0.44 -21.87 -28.13
N PHE A 170 1.13 -21.08 -27.30
CA PHE A 170 0.53 -20.04 -26.48
C PHE A 170 0.88 -18.66 -27.00
N THR A 171 -0.14 -17.87 -27.32
CA THR A 171 0.05 -16.47 -27.67
C THR A 171 0.12 -15.64 -26.38
N SER A 172 1.25 -15.72 -25.70
CA SER A 172 1.84 -14.66 -24.87
C SER A 172 3.26 -15.10 -24.49
N GLY A 173 4.22 -14.21 -24.70
CA GLY A 173 5.65 -14.46 -24.51
C GLY A 173 6.23 -13.36 -23.63
N THR A 174 7.25 -12.65 -24.11
CA THR A 174 7.85 -11.51 -23.38
C THR A 174 6.87 -10.36 -23.19
N LEU A 175 7.12 -9.51 -22.19
CA LEU A 175 6.38 -8.25 -21.99
C LEU A 175 6.79 -7.17 -22.99
N GLU A 176 8.03 -7.22 -23.48
CA GLU A 176 8.58 -6.30 -24.47
C GLU A 176 7.67 -6.16 -25.71
N GLY A 177 7.47 -4.93 -26.18
CA GLY A 177 6.66 -4.62 -27.34
C GLY A 177 5.15 -4.74 -27.13
N LYS A 178 4.69 -5.18 -25.96
CA LYS A 178 3.25 -5.24 -25.64
C LYS A 178 2.72 -3.88 -25.20
N ARG A 179 1.44 -3.65 -25.47
CA ARG A 179 0.70 -2.48 -25.02
C ARG A 179 0.15 -2.74 -23.62
N VAL A 180 0.67 -2.03 -22.62
CA VAL A 180 0.15 -2.02 -21.26
C VAL A 180 -0.64 -0.73 -21.05
N ARG A 181 -1.88 -0.86 -20.57
CA ARG A 181 -2.78 0.28 -20.34
C ARG A 181 -3.20 0.30 -18.88
N ILE A 182 -2.93 1.41 -18.21
CA ILE A 182 -3.09 1.56 -16.77
C ILE A 182 -4.31 2.45 -16.49
N VAL A 183 -5.15 2.04 -15.54
CA VAL A 183 -6.33 2.79 -15.08
C VAL A 183 -6.06 3.22 -13.63
N GLY A 184 -5.90 4.53 -13.43
CA GLY A 184 -5.37 5.15 -12.22
C GLY A 184 -3.84 5.13 -12.23
N ALA A 185 -3.19 6.30 -12.18
CA ALA A 185 -1.74 6.51 -12.21
C ALA A 185 -1.20 6.97 -10.84
N GLY A 186 -1.84 6.52 -9.75
CA GLY A 186 -1.42 6.84 -8.39
C GLY A 186 -0.12 6.12 -7.95
N ASN A 187 0.14 6.15 -6.64
CA ASN A 187 1.36 5.64 -6.01
C ASN A 187 1.74 4.19 -6.45
N ILE A 188 0.78 3.28 -6.53
CA ILE A 188 1.04 1.89 -6.97
C ILE A 188 1.30 1.86 -8.47
N ALA A 189 0.31 2.28 -9.25
CA ALA A 189 0.28 2.03 -10.68
C ALA A 189 1.40 2.75 -11.43
N SER A 190 1.86 3.91 -10.96
CA SER A 190 3.03 4.62 -11.52
C SER A 190 4.32 3.80 -11.39
N ARG A 191 4.52 3.06 -10.30
CA ARG A 191 5.68 2.18 -10.13
C ARG A 191 5.60 0.95 -11.03
N TYR A 192 4.42 0.34 -11.10
CA TYR A 192 4.15 -0.73 -12.07
C TYR A 192 4.39 -0.26 -13.51
N ALA A 193 3.98 0.96 -13.87
CA ALA A 193 4.26 1.58 -15.16
C ALA A 193 5.77 1.63 -15.43
N SER A 194 6.56 2.12 -14.47
CA SER A 194 8.02 2.19 -14.59
C SER A 194 8.64 0.80 -14.81
N PHE A 195 8.17 -0.23 -14.12
CA PHE A 195 8.64 -1.61 -14.36
C PHE A 195 8.29 -2.11 -15.76
N ALA A 196 7.07 -1.89 -16.21
CA ALA A 196 6.62 -2.32 -17.53
C ALA A 196 7.39 -1.60 -18.65
N THR A 197 7.59 -0.28 -18.53
CA THR A 197 8.41 0.52 -19.45
C THR A 197 9.86 0.03 -19.47
N ALA A 198 10.45 -0.25 -18.30
CA ALA A 198 11.82 -0.79 -18.20
C ALA A 198 11.98 -2.16 -18.87
N LEU A 199 10.91 -2.96 -18.93
CA LEU A 199 10.86 -4.24 -19.66
C LEU A 199 10.48 -4.09 -21.14
N GLY A 200 10.43 -2.86 -21.65
CA GLY A 200 10.21 -2.55 -23.07
C GLY A 200 8.75 -2.58 -23.52
N ALA A 201 7.79 -2.52 -22.59
CA ALA A 201 6.38 -2.37 -22.97
C ALA A 201 6.08 -0.94 -23.46
N ASP A 202 5.10 -0.82 -24.37
CA ASP A 202 4.43 0.45 -24.67
C ASP A 202 3.39 0.72 -23.58
N VAL A 203 3.68 1.62 -22.66
CA VAL A 203 2.82 1.93 -21.51
C VAL A 203 2.05 3.24 -21.75
N ALA A 204 0.75 3.22 -21.47
CA ALA A 204 -0.04 4.44 -21.36
C ALA A 204 -0.99 4.34 -20.16
N ALA A 205 -1.31 5.48 -19.54
CA ALA A 205 -2.19 5.54 -18.39
C ALA A 205 -3.38 6.47 -18.64
N TRP A 206 -4.49 6.15 -17.99
CA TRP A 206 -5.65 7.02 -17.83
C TRP A 206 -5.87 7.21 -16.33
N ASP A 207 -6.00 8.46 -15.89
CA ASP A 207 -6.32 8.81 -14.51
C ASP A 207 -7.32 9.97 -14.51
N PRO A 208 -8.44 9.89 -13.77
CA PRO A 208 -9.48 10.92 -13.78
C PRO A 208 -9.03 12.25 -13.15
N PHE A 209 -7.94 12.27 -12.39
CA PHE A 209 -7.40 13.46 -11.73
C PHE A 209 -6.18 14.05 -12.47
N ALA A 210 -5.71 13.38 -13.53
CA ALA A 210 -4.67 13.93 -14.38
C ALA A 210 -5.25 14.99 -15.32
N SER A 211 -4.60 16.15 -15.39
CA SER A 211 -5.03 17.26 -16.25
C SER A 211 -4.89 16.96 -17.74
N GLU A 212 -4.08 15.97 -18.11
CA GLU A 212 -3.95 15.39 -19.46
C GLU A 212 -3.73 13.87 -19.35
N PRO A 213 -4.02 13.06 -20.39
CA PRO A 213 -3.64 11.65 -20.41
C PRO A 213 -2.14 11.50 -20.14
N CYS A 214 -1.79 10.96 -18.98
CA CYS A 214 -0.39 10.79 -18.58
C CYS A 214 0.28 9.68 -19.40
N PHE A 215 0.96 10.06 -20.47
CA PHE A 215 1.96 9.21 -21.10
C PHE A 215 3.26 9.33 -20.31
N HIS A 216 3.46 8.47 -19.32
CA HIS A 216 4.78 8.32 -18.69
C HIS A 216 5.75 7.79 -19.77
N ARG A 217 6.75 8.62 -20.13
CA ARG A 217 7.92 8.21 -20.92
C ARG A 217 9.06 7.86 -19.98
#